data_AF-A0AA45AQE9-F1
#
_entry.id   AF-A0AA45AQE9-F1
#
_cell.length_a   1.000
_cell.length_b   1.000
_cell.length_c   1.000
_cell.angle_alpha   90.00
_cell.angle_beta   90.00
_cell.angle_gamma   90.00
#
_symmetry.space_group_name_H-M   'P 1'
#
loop_
_entity.id
_entity.type
_entity.pdbx_description
1 polymer ?
#
loop_
_entity_poly.entity_id
_entity_poly.type
_entity_poly.pdbx_seq_one_letter_code
_entity_poly.pdbx_strand_id
1 'polypeptide(L)'
;MTRIKDAYPHVFSPTVNSSTALEAFKNGQLISPLGVEGLHQIGNSAANLRTYYNLGVRYSTLTHNCHNKFADAAILDNPLRKAEPHWHGVSPLGRRLVNEMNRLGMFVDLSHVSEDTMVDVLGGNETWTGSKAPVIFSHSSAYSVCPHPRNVKDHVLHLVKQRNSLVMVNFSPDFISCVDAGHENGLPDSVPENANLDQVVKHILHIGNLIGFDHVGLGSDFDGIPTTPTGLEDVSKFPALVTELLKQGVSDQDVSKVVGGNLLRVWKEVDTTALKLQAAGEPVLEDDLPSLRFEGADSQDPKSGANLGWDKR
;
A
#
# COMPACT_ATOMS: atom_id res chain seq x y z
N MET A 1 14.77 8.99 5.84
CA MET A 1 14.19 10.19 5.21
C MET A 1 14.24 11.46 6.08
N THR A 2 14.01 11.46 7.39
CA THR A 2 14.00 12.72 8.18
C THR A 2 15.25 13.59 7.96
N ARG A 3 16.45 13.01 8.04
CA ARG A 3 17.70 13.73 7.76
C ARG A 3 17.79 14.39 6.39
N ILE A 4 17.21 13.80 5.33
CA ILE A 4 17.24 14.40 3.98
C ILE A 4 16.26 15.57 3.89
N LYS A 5 15.09 15.47 4.54
CA LYS A 5 14.13 16.57 4.62
C LYS A 5 14.71 17.74 5.38
N ASP A 6 15.39 17.47 6.50
CA ASP A 6 16.03 18.50 7.33
C ASP A 6 17.18 19.18 6.59
N ALA A 7 17.92 18.44 5.75
CA ALA A 7 19.01 18.99 4.93
C ALA A 7 18.50 19.81 3.74
N TYR A 8 17.30 19.50 3.21
CA TYR A 8 16.72 20.17 2.04
C TYR A 8 15.24 20.58 2.27
N PRO A 9 14.95 21.45 3.25
CA PRO A 9 13.58 21.77 3.67
C PRO A 9 12.80 22.59 2.62
N HIS A 10 13.49 23.25 1.70
CA HIS A 10 12.87 23.94 0.58
C HIS A 10 12.47 23.00 -0.57
N VAL A 11 13.02 21.78 -0.60
CA VAL A 11 12.73 20.78 -1.64
C VAL A 11 11.69 19.79 -1.15
N PHE A 12 11.85 19.23 0.05
CA PHE A 12 10.94 18.22 0.57
C PHE A 12 9.97 18.80 1.60
N SER A 13 8.71 18.38 1.53
CA SER A 13 7.71 18.77 2.52
C SER A 13 8.05 18.20 3.91
N PRO A 14 7.61 18.86 5.00
CA PRO A 14 7.51 18.21 6.30
C PRO A 14 6.54 17.02 6.24
N THR A 15 6.32 16.35 7.38
CA THR A 15 5.24 15.36 7.46
C THR A 15 3.90 16.03 7.24
N VAL A 16 3.20 15.63 6.17
CA VAL A 16 1.89 16.17 5.77
C VAL A 16 0.79 15.11 5.89
N ASN A 17 -0.45 15.55 5.80
CA ASN A 17 -1.64 14.72 5.65
C ASN A 17 -2.48 15.22 4.47
N SER A 18 -3.66 14.64 4.25
CA SER A 18 -4.52 15.02 3.12
C SER A 18 -4.92 16.50 3.10
N SER A 19 -4.95 17.19 4.24
CA SER A 19 -5.33 18.61 4.33
C SER A 19 -4.19 19.57 3.99
N THR A 20 -2.93 19.18 4.20
CA THR A 20 -1.76 20.06 4.01
C THR A 20 -0.89 19.67 2.81
N ALA A 21 -1.06 18.48 2.24
CA ALA A 21 -0.25 17.98 1.14
C ALA A 21 -0.29 18.91 -0.10
N LEU A 22 -1.49 19.35 -0.50
CA LEU A 22 -1.64 20.24 -1.67
C LEU A 22 -1.02 21.62 -1.43
N GLU A 23 -1.05 22.13 -0.20
CA GLU A 23 -0.42 23.40 0.15
C GLU A 23 1.11 23.30 0.03
N ALA A 24 1.72 22.21 0.51
CA ALA A 24 3.15 21.98 0.33
C ALA A 24 3.55 21.96 -1.15
N PHE A 25 2.74 21.30 -2.00
CA PHE A 25 2.96 21.32 -3.45
C PHE A 25 2.86 22.73 -4.05
N LYS A 26 1.84 23.52 -3.66
CA LYS A 26 1.69 24.91 -4.11
C LYS A 26 2.86 25.81 -3.68
N ASN A 27 3.54 25.46 -2.59
CA ASN A 27 4.75 26.13 -2.12
C ASN A 27 6.03 25.64 -2.82
N GLY A 28 5.91 24.79 -3.84
CA GLY A 28 7.04 24.26 -4.62
C GLY A 28 7.77 23.09 -3.97
N GLN A 29 7.23 22.50 -2.89
CA GLN A 29 7.83 21.35 -2.21
C GLN A 29 7.31 20.03 -2.80
N LEU A 30 8.17 19.01 -2.79
CA LEU A 30 7.81 17.62 -3.05
C LEU A 30 7.10 17.03 -1.82
N ILE A 31 5.85 16.61 -1.99
CA ILE A 31 5.10 15.88 -0.97
C ILE A 31 5.81 14.56 -0.71
N SER A 32 6.33 14.39 0.51
CA SER A 32 7.29 13.32 0.81
C SER A 32 6.81 12.35 1.91
N PRO A 33 5.70 11.60 1.73
CA PRO A 33 5.30 10.58 2.68
C PRO A 33 6.30 9.41 2.71
N LEU A 34 6.27 8.61 3.77
CA LEU A 34 7.09 7.40 3.89
C LEU A 34 6.22 6.15 3.71
N GLY A 35 6.82 5.11 3.14
CA GLY A 35 6.23 3.79 2.97
C GLY A 35 7.03 2.71 3.67
N VAL A 36 6.37 1.59 3.96
CA VAL A 36 6.97 0.34 4.43
C VAL A 36 6.52 -0.75 3.46
N GLU A 37 7.47 -1.48 2.89
CA GLU A 37 7.21 -2.41 1.79
C GLU A 37 7.24 -3.85 2.31
N GLY A 38 6.15 -4.22 2.98
CA GLY A 38 5.94 -5.57 3.51
C GLY A 38 5.84 -5.60 5.04
N LEU A 39 4.78 -6.23 5.54
CA LEU A 39 4.53 -6.33 6.98
C LEU A 39 5.49 -7.24 7.74
N HIS A 40 6.43 -7.92 7.06
CA HIS A 40 7.55 -8.56 7.75
C HIS A 40 8.40 -7.52 8.51
N GLN A 41 8.41 -6.25 8.07
CA GLN A 41 9.19 -5.16 8.66
C GLN A 41 8.67 -4.64 10.03
N ILE A 42 7.44 -4.98 10.43
CA ILE A 42 6.90 -4.58 11.74
C ILE A 42 7.25 -5.56 12.86
N GLY A 43 7.99 -6.65 12.57
CA GLY A 43 8.38 -7.63 13.57
C GLY A 43 7.19 -8.31 14.25
N ASN A 44 6.12 -8.56 13.49
CA ASN A 44 4.85 -9.13 13.98
C ASN A 44 4.16 -8.32 15.11
N SER A 45 4.43 -7.02 15.23
CA SER A 45 3.85 -6.15 16.26
C SER A 45 3.01 -5.00 15.68
N ALA A 46 1.75 -4.93 16.08
CA ALA A 46 0.86 -3.81 15.80
C ALA A 46 1.35 -2.51 16.48
N ALA A 47 2.01 -2.61 17.65
CA ALA A 47 2.65 -1.45 18.28
C ALA A 47 3.77 -0.85 17.41
N ASN A 48 4.56 -1.69 16.72
CA ASN A 48 5.57 -1.21 15.76
C ASN A 48 4.93 -0.53 14.55
N LEU A 49 3.82 -1.07 14.02
CA LEU A 49 3.06 -0.42 12.95
C LEU A 49 2.62 1.01 13.34
N ARG A 50 2.07 1.18 14.56
CA ARG A 50 1.71 2.50 15.10
C ARG A 50 2.93 3.40 15.27
N THR A 51 4.06 2.85 15.72
CA THR A 51 5.31 3.59 15.87
C THR A 51 5.79 4.11 14.51
N TYR A 52 5.76 3.28 13.46
CA TYR A 52 6.08 3.70 12.10
C TYR A 52 5.13 4.81 11.61
N TYR A 53 3.83 4.71 11.88
CA TYR A 53 2.88 5.77 11.57
C TYR A 53 3.25 7.11 12.24
N ASN A 54 3.61 7.07 13.53
CA ASN A 54 4.05 8.24 14.29
C ASN A 54 5.37 8.83 13.76
N LEU A 55 6.25 8.00 13.19
CA LEU A 55 7.48 8.43 12.52
C LEU A 55 7.25 9.02 11.12
N GLY A 56 6.01 9.02 10.62
CA GLY A 56 5.62 9.64 9.35
C GLY A 56 5.34 8.65 8.22
N VAL A 57 5.31 7.34 8.48
CA VAL A 57 4.84 6.35 7.51
C VAL A 57 3.35 6.55 7.26
N ARG A 58 2.94 6.51 5.99
CA ARG A 58 1.55 6.72 5.57
C ARG A 58 0.98 5.55 4.80
N TYR A 59 1.79 4.68 4.21
CA TYR A 59 1.31 3.42 3.63
C TYR A 59 2.16 2.25 4.10
N SER A 60 1.55 1.06 4.12
CA SER A 60 2.30 -0.19 4.23
C SER A 60 1.80 -1.18 3.19
N THR A 61 2.71 -1.71 2.39
CA THR A 61 2.46 -2.86 1.53
C THR A 61 2.28 -4.08 2.41
N LEU A 62 1.26 -4.91 2.15
CA LEU A 62 0.98 -6.06 3.03
C LEU A 62 2.09 -7.12 2.96
N THR A 63 2.64 -7.36 1.77
CA THR A 63 3.76 -8.29 1.54
C THR A 63 4.85 -7.63 0.70
N HIS A 64 6.03 -8.23 0.64
CA HIS A 64 6.94 -8.05 -0.49
C HIS A 64 6.94 -9.39 -1.26
N ASN A 65 8.08 -9.88 -1.72
CA ASN A 65 8.22 -11.20 -2.36
C ASN A 65 8.32 -12.36 -1.35
N CYS A 66 7.51 -12.31 -0.28
CA CYS A 66 7.41 -13.35 0.72
C CYS A 66 6.06 -13.31 1.45
N HIS A 67 5.49 -14.49 1.75
CA HIS A 67 4.37 -14.57 2.68
C HIS A 67 4.79 -14.05 4.05
N ASN A 68 3.81 -13.60 4.83
CA ASN A 68 4.02 -13.31 6.24
C ASN A 68 2.79 -13.73 7.06
N LYS A 69 2.81 -13.43 8.36
CA LYS A 69 1.73 -13.78 9.30
C LYS A 69 0.37 -13.18 8.90
N PHE A 70 0.36 -12.16 8.04
CA PHE A 70 -0.82 -11.34 7.76
C PHE A 70 -1.44 -11.66 6.40
N ALA A 71 -0.65 -11.85 5.35
CA ALA A 71 -1.15 -11.99 3.98
C ALA A 71 -0.22 -12.82 3.05
N ASP A 72 -0.76 -13.20 1.89
CA ASP A 72 -0.05 -13.91 0.83
C ASP A 72 0.57 -12.99 -0.22
N ALA A 73 1.81 -13.28 -0.62
CA ALA A 73 2.50 -12.58 -1.71
C ALA A 73 2.10 -13.14 -3.08
N ALA A 74 2.31 -12.37 -4.15
CA ALA A 74 2.12 -12.80 -5.54
C ALA A 74 3.24 -13.73 -6.01
N ILE A 75 4.46 -13.44 -5.57
CA ILE A 75 5.68 -14.16 -5.93
C ILE A 75 6.52 -14.42 -4.69
N LEU A 76 7.37 -15.44 -4.76
CA LEU A 76 8.38 -15.73 -3.76
C LEU A 76 9.75 -15.55 -4.37
N ASP A 77 10.66 -14.94 -3.62
CA ASP A 77 12.09 -14.95 -3.96
C ASP A 77 12.77 -16.20 -3.40
N ASN A 78 13.82 -16.68 -4.08
CA ASN A 78 14.69 -17.78 -3.65
C ASN A 78 13.97 -19.14 -3.42
N PRO A 79 13.54 -19.83 -4.49
CA PRO A 79 13.68 -19.45 -5.90
C PRO A 79 12.56 -18.51 -6.36
N LEU A 80 12.86 -17.67 -7.36
CA LEU A 80 11.89 -16.77 -7.97
C LEU A 80 10.78 -17.57 -8.69
N ARG A 81 9.54 -17.44 -8.21
CA ARG A 81 8.36 -18.12 -8.75
C ARG A 81 7.07 -17.43 -8.34
N LYS A 82 5.97 -17.75 -9.02
CA LYS A 82 4.63 -17.48 -8.50
C LYS A 82 4.45 -18.14 -7.13
N ALA A 83 3.88 -17.40 -6.19
CA ALA A 83 3.68 -17.90 -4.84
C ALA A 83 2.50 -18.87 -4.78
N GLU A 84 2.68 -19.97 -4.05
CA GLU A 84 1.57 -20.85 -3.69
C GLU A 84 0.85 -20.27 -2.47
N PRO A 85 -0.50 -20.23 -2.46
CA PRO A 85 -1.24 -19.63 -1.35
C PRO A 85 -0.92 -20.32 -0.02
N HIS A 86 -0.77 -19.52 1.05
CA HIS A 86 -0.64 -20.02 2.41
C HIS A 86 -1.90 -19.74 3.23
N TRP A 87 -2.43 -18.52 3.13
CA TRP A 87 -3.68 -18.11 3.75
C TRP A 87 -4.88 -18.17 2.81
N HIS A 88 -4.64 -18.30 1.50
CA HIS A 88 -5.63 -18.09 0.45
C HIS A 88 -6.21 -16.67 0.51
N GLY A 89 -5.30 -15.68 0.63
CA GLY A 89 -5.63 -14.26 0.76
C GLY A 89 -5.10 -13.67 2.06
N VAL A 90 -6.00 -13.07 2.85
CA VAL A 90 -5.65 -12.42 4.13
C VAL A 90 -6.00 -13.32 5.31
N SER A 91 -5.01 -13.57 6.17
CA SER A 91 -5.21 -14.30 7.42
C SER A 91 -6.20 -13.60 8.37
N PRO A 92 -6.78 -14.30 9.37
CA PRO A 92 -7.62 -13.66 10.39
C PRO A 92 -6.92 -12.50 11.12
N LEU A 93 -5.61 -12.62 11.39
CA LEU A 93 -4.83 -11.54 11.99
C LEU A 93 -4.59 -10.38 11.02
N GLY A 94 -4.36 -10.69 9.73
CA GLY A 94 -4.24 -9.69 8.67
C GLY A 94 -5.49 -8.84 8.55
N ARG A 95 -6.69 -9.43 8.65
CA ARG A 95 -7.97 -8.68 8.66
C ARG A 95 -8.05 -7.68 9.81
N ARG A 96 -7.59 -8.08 11.01
CA ARG A 96 -7.49 -7.19 12.18
C ARG A 96 -6.47 -6.07 11.93
N LEU A 97 -5.34 -6.38 11.31
CA LEU A 97 -4.29 -5.41 11.02
C LEU A 97 -4.72 -4.40 9.95
N VAL A 98 -5.41 -4.84 8.89
CA VAL A 98 -6.04 -3.94 7.90
C VAL A 98 -7.01 -2.97 8.57
N ASN A 99 -7.80 -3.44 9.54
CA ASN A 99 -8.68 -2.57 10.32
C ASN A 99 -7.88 -1.55 11.15
N GLU A 100 -6.76 -1.95 11.78
CA GLU A 100 -5.88 -1.02 12.50
C GLU A 100 -5.26 0.02 11.56
N MET A 101 -4.85 -0.38 10.34
CA MET A 101 -4.36 0.56 9.32
C MET A 101 -5.45 1.58 8.94
N ASN A 102 -6.70 1.12 8.74
CA ASN A 102 -7.82 2.03 8.50
C ASN A 102 -8.09 2.97 9.67
N ARG A 103 -8.04 2.46 10.91
CA ARG A 103 -8.22 3.26 12.13
C ARG A 103 -7.12 4.31 12.29
N LEU A 104 -5.87 3.99 11.91
CA LEU A 104 -4.75 4.92 11.94
C LEU A 104 -4.83 6.00 10.86
N GLY A 105 -5.46 5.71 9.72
CA GLY A 105 -5.31 6.54 8.51
C GLY A 105 -4.03 6.21 7.75
N MET A 106 -3.61 4.96 7.81
CA MET A 106 -2.54 4.42 6.98
C MET A 106 -3.17 3.78 5.74
N PHE A 107 -2.65 4.12 4.55
CA PHE A 107 -3.03 3.42 3.33
C PHE A 107 -2.65 1.95 3.44
N VAL A 108 -3.60 1.10 3.05
CA VAL A 108 -3.33 -0.30 2.76
C VAL A 108 -2.85 -0.35 1.32
N ASP A 109 -1.66 -0.90 1.11
CA ASP A 109 -1.09 -1.08 -0.22
C ASP A 109 -1.08 -2.56 -0.63
N LEU A 110 -1.61 -2.80 -1.83
CA LEU A 110 -1.82 -4.11 -2.44
C LEU A 110 -0.83 -4.43 -3.57
N SER A 111 0.19 -3.61 -3.78
CA SER A 111 1.37 -4.09 -4.50
C SER A 111 1.99 -5.30 -3.77
N HIS A 112 2.66 -6.17 -4.51
CA HIS A 112 3.28 -7.45 -4.11
C HIS A 112 2.36 -8.57 -3.63
N VAL A 113 1.09 -8.32 -3.34
CA VAL A 113 0.20 -9.33 -2.78
C VAL A 113 -0.39 -10.27 -3.84
N SER A 114 -0.82 -11.46 -3.42
CA SER A 114 -1.55 -12.40 -4.28
C SER A 114 -2.90 -11.84 -4.74
N GLU A 115 -3.42 -12.34 -5.86
CA GLU A 115 -4.77 -12.03 -6.35
C GLU A 115 -5.85 -12.25 -5.28
N ASP A 116 -5.80 -13.37 -4.55
CA ASP A 116 -6.73 -13.66 -3.45
C ASP A 116 -6.66 -12.58 -2.36
N THR A 117 -5.46 -12.10 -2.04
CA THR A 117 -5.26 -11.00 -1.08
C THR A 117 -5.87 -9.71 -1.61
N MET A 118 -5.72 -9.41 -2.91
CA MET A 118 -6.35 -8.25 -3.53
C MET A 118 -7.88 -8.31 -3.41
N VAL A 119 -8.46 -9.47 -3.75
CA VAL A 119 -9.90 -9.72 -3.71
C VAL A 119 -10.44 -9.60 -2.28
N ASP A 120 -9.76 -10.20 -1.30
CA ASP A 120 -10.14 -10.13 0.12
C ASP A 120 -10.16 -8.67 0.61
N VAL A 121 -9.06 -7.92 0.42
CA VAL A 121 -8.96 -6.55 0.93
C VAL A 121 -9.92 -5.60 0.22
N LEU A 122 -10.22 -5.83 -1.06
CA LEU A 122 -11.22 -5.07 -1.80
C LEU A 122 -12.66 -5.52 -1.51
N GLY A 123 -12.88 -6.53 -0.66
CA GLY A 123 -14.21 -6.99 -0.26
C GLY A 123 -14.96 -7.78 -1.33
N GLY A 124 -14.23 -8.47 -2.22
CA GLY A 124 -14.80 -9.39 -3.21
C GLY A 124 -15.13 -10.78 -2.66
N ASN A 125 -14.87 -11.03 -1.37
CA ASN A 125 -15.14 -12.29 -0.68
C ASN A 125 -16.44 -12.17 0.16
N GLU A 126 -17.21 -13.25 0.25
CA GLU A 126 -18.45 -13.31 1.06
C GLU A 126 -18.19 -13.27 2.58
N THR A 127 -17.02 -13.73 3.04
CA THR A 127 -16.72 -13.92 4.47
C THR A 127 -16.18 -12.68 5.16
N TRP A 128 -15.71 -11.68 4.40
CA TRP A 128 -15.14 -10.45 4.94
C TRP A 128 -15.35 -9.30 3.95
N THR A 129 -15.85 -8.17 4.45
CA THR A 129 -16.20 -7.00 3.63
C THR A 129 -15.00 -6.17 3.16
N GLY A 130 -13.77 -6.61 3.44
CA GLY A 130 -12.54 -5.93 3.08
C GLY A 130 -12.19 -4.70 3.94
N SER A 131 -11.23 -3.91 3.45
CA SER A 131 -10.76 -2.65 4.04
C SER A 131 -11.88 -1.63 4.14
N LYS A 132 -12.02 -0.94 5.28
CA LYS A 132 -13.03 0.12 5.50
C LYS A 132 -12.71 1.42 4.74
N ALA A 133 -11.46 1.64 4.36
CA ALA A 133 -10.98 2.78 3.57
C ALA A 133 -10.59 2.33 2.15
N PRO A 134 -10.59 3.23 1.14
CA PRO A 134 -10.01 2.92 -0.16
C PRO A 134 -8.52 2.58 -0.02
N VAL A 135 -8.04 1.73 -0.91
CA VAL A 135 -6.66 1.21 -0.90
C VAL A 135 -5.88 1.69 -2.12
N ILE A 136 -4.57 1.48 -2.10
CA ILE A 136 -3.71 1.76 -3.24
C ILE A 136 -3.02 0.48 -3.73
N PHE A 137 -2.57 0.51 -4.97
CA PHE A 137 -1.46 -0.29 -5.45
C PHE A 137 -0.37 0.73 -5.76
N SER A 138 0.66 0.83 -4.93
CA SER A 138 1.68 1.88 -5.08
C SER A 138 2.52 1.75 -6.34
N HIS A 139 2.64 0.52 -6.87
CA HIS A 139 3.41 0.21 -8.08
C HIS A 139 2.96 -1.15 -8.64
N SER A 140 1.86 -1.19 -9.38
CA SER A 140 1.42 -2.40 -10.12
C SER A 140 0.73 -2.05 -11.43
N SER A 141 0.89 -2.91 -12.43
CA SER A 141 0.41 -2.67 -13.80
C SER A 141 -0.78 -3.58 -14.14
N ALA A 142 -1.30 -3.47 -15.36
CA ALA A 142 -2.49 -4.21 -15.80
C ALA A 142 -2.16 -5.60 -16.36
N TYR A 143 -2.81 -6.65 -15.84
CA TYR A 143 -2.53 -8.05 -16.21
C TYR A 143 -2.87 -8.34 -17.67
N SER A 144 -3.97 -7.77 -18.19
CA SER A 144 -4.41 -8.01 -19.57
C SER A 144 -3.47 -7.43 -20.63
N VAL A 145 -2.52 -6.57 -20.23
CA VAL A 145 -1.47 -6.03 -21.10
C VAL A 145 -0.16 -6.81 -20.95
N CYS A 146 0.20 -7.20 -19.72
CA CYS A 146 1.33 -8.07 -19.41
C CYS A 146 0.90 -9.06 -18.30
N PRO A 147 0.77 -10.37 -18.59
CA PRO A 147 0.18 -11.37 -17.69
C PRO A 147 1.13 -11.83 -16.57
N HIS A 148 1.68 -10.88 -15.81
CA HIS A 148 2.56 -11.15 -14.68
C HIS A 148 1.76 -11.28 -13.37
N PRO A 149 2.09 -12.22 -12.44
CA PRO A 149 1.37 -12.35 -11.15
C PRO A 149 1.34 -11.08 -10.27
N ARG A 150 2.28 -10.17 -10.49
CA ARG A 150 2.33 -8.85 -9.82
C ARG A 150 1.29 -7.86 -10.36
N ASN A 151 0.70 -8.11 -11.53
CA ASN A 151 -0.21 -7.21 -12.19
C ASN A 151 -1.68 -7.47 -11.83
N VAL A 152 -2.47 -6.41 -11.88
CA VAL A 152 -3.87 -6.40 -11.45
C VAL A 152 -4.75 -6.89 -12.59
N LYS A 153 -5.52 -7.96 -12.34
CA LYS A 153 -6.49 -8.51 -13.31
C LYS A 153 -7.73 -7.66 -13.42
N ASP A 154 -8.40 -7.72 -14.58
CA ASP A 154 -9.56 -6.86 -14.89
C ASP A 154 -10.72 -7.01 -13.89
N HIS A 155 -10.99 -8.22 -13.39
CA HIS A 155 -12.02 -8.40 -12.36
C HIS A 155 -11.64 -7.72 -11.03
N VAL A 156 -10.35 -7.68 -10.67
CA VAL A 156 -9.83 -6.93 -9.51
C VAL A 156 -9.92 -5.43 -9.77
N LEU A 157 -9.63 -4.97 -10.99
CA LEU A 157 -9.81 -3.56 -11.37
C LEU A 157 -11.26 -3.10 -11.18
N HIS A 158 -12.25 -3.94 -11.49
CA HIS A 158 -13.65 -3.61 -11.17
C HIS A 158 -13.91 -3.48 -9.67
N LEU A 159 -13.27 -4.29 -8.82
CA LEU A 159 -13.33 -4.12 -7.37
C LEU A 159 -12.63 -2.82 -6.93
N VAL A 160 -11.50 -2.44 -7.55
CA VAL A 160 -10.83 -1.14 -7.32
C VAL A 160 -11.82 0.01 -7.53
N LYS A 161 -12.57 -0.01 -8.64
CA LYS A 161 -13.61 0.99 -8.92
C LYS A 161 -14.69 1.02 -7.84
N GLN A 162 -15.23 -0.15 -7.49
CA GLN A 162 -16.31 -0.27 -6.49
C GLN A 162 -15.89 0.24 -5.11
N ARG A 163 -14.60 0.09 -4.76
CA ARG A 163 -14.02 0.55 -3.50
C ARG A 163 -13.40 1.94 -3.56
N ASN A 164 -13.54 2.63 -4.70
CA ASN A 164 -12.99 3.95 -4.95
C ASN A 164 -11.46 4.04 -4.75
N SER A 165 -10.78 2.92 -4.97
CA SER A 165 -9.34 2.70 -4.78
C SER A 165 -8.53 3.20 -5.98
N LEU A 166 -7.20 3.08 -5.90
CA LEU A 166 -6.26 3.61 -6.88
C LEU A 166 -5.20 2.58 -7.28
N VAL A 167 -4.97 2.41 -8.59
CA VAL A 167 -3.84 1.65 -9.12
C VAL A 167 -2.79 2.61 -9.68
N MET A 168 -1.60 2.63 -9.11
CA MET A 168 -0.48 3.43 -9.56
C MET A 168 0.41 2.57 -10.47
N VAL A 169 0.42 2.90 -11.76
CA VAL A 169 1.04 2.05 -12.81
C VAL A 169 2.56 2.00 -12.63
N ASN A 170 3.11 0.78 -12.61
CA ASN A 170 4.53 0.46 -12.42
C ASN A 170 5.32 0.69 -13.72
N PHE A 171 6.61 1.04 -13.62
CA PHE A 171 7.50 1.23 -14.78
C PHE A 171 8.52 0.10 -14.99
N SER A 172 8.62 -0.89 -14.10
CA SER A 172 9.44 -2.10 -14.26
C SER A 172 9.19 -2.76 -15.61
N PRO A 173 10.22 -2.91 -16.47
CA PRO A 173 10.12 -3.60 -17.76
C PRO A 173 9.44 -4.97 -17.66
N ASP A 174 9.77 -5.77 -16.64
CA ASP A 174 9.24 -7.13 -16.43
C ASP A 174 7.74 -7.14 -16.12
N PHE A 175 7.19 -6.02 -15.62
CA PHE A 175 5.78 -5.89 -15.25
C PHE A 175 4.97 -5.09 -16.26
N ILE A 176 5.60 -4.44 -17.23
CA ILE A 176 4.90 -3.71 -18.29
C ILE A 176 4.96 -4.41 -19.65
N SER A 177 5.95 -5.27 -19.87
CA SER A 177 6.20 -5.88 -21.16
C SER A 177 6.56 -7.34 -21.01
N CYS A 178 5.54 -8.19 -21.07
CA CYS A 178 5.72 -9.63 -20.90
C CYS A 178 4.66 -10.42 -21.68
N VAL A 179 4.94 -11.70 -21.92
CA VAL A 179 4.05 -12.66 -22.55
C VAL A 179 4.01 -13.95 -21.74
N ASP A 180 2.84 -14.56 -21.64
CA ASP A 180 2.73 -15.86 -21.01
C ASP A 180 3.49 -16.90 -21.84
N ALA A 181 4.45 -17.56 -21.20
CA ALA A 181 5.31 -18.58 -21.79
C ALA A 181 5.01 -19.98 -21.24
N GLY A 182 4.07 -20.11 -20.29
CA GLY A 182 3.70 -21.40 -19.71
C GLY A 182 4.79 -22.05 -18.85
N HIS A 183 5.72 -21.26 -18.28
CA HIS A 183 6.79 -21.78 -17.43
C HIS A 183 6.24 -22.46 -16.18
N GLU A 184 6.91 -23.53 -15.73
CA GLU A 184 6.51 -24.27 -14.52
C GLU A 184 6.54 -23.42 -13.25
N ASN A 185 7.39 -22.38 -13.21
CA ASN A 185 7.46 -21.44 -12.09
C ASN A 185 6.33 -20.38 -12.10
N GLY A 186 5.45 -20.41 -13.11
CA GLY A 186 4.28 -19.54 -13.22
C GLY A 186 4.59 -18.07 -13.54
N LEU A 187 5.78 -17.77 -14.04
CA LEU A 187 6.18 -16.41 -14.46
C LEU A 187 6.17 -16.30 -15.99
N PRO A 188 5.84 -15.11 -16.55
CA PRO A 188 5.90 -14.88 -17.99
C PRO A 188 7.34 -14.63 -18.47
N ASP A 189 7.54 -14.68 -19.79
CA ASP A 189 8.76 -14.15 -20.41
C ASP A 189 8.66 -12.63 -20.57
N SER A 190 9.75 -11.93 -20.27
CA SER A 190 9.86 -10.50 -20.53
C SER A 190 10.10 -10.23 -22.02
N VAL A 191 9.58 -9.10 -22.51
CA VAL A 191 9.72 -8.67 -23.92
C VAL A 191 10.39 -7.28 -23.94
N PRO A 192 11.72 -7.19 -23.75
CA PRO A 192 12.41 -5.92 -23.51
C PRO A 192 12.28 -4.90 -24.64
N GLU A 193 12.14 -5.36 -25.89
CA GLU A 193 11.96 -4.51 -27.07
C GLU A 193 10.71 -3.61 -26.99
N ASN A 194 9.70 -4.03 -26.22
CA ASN A 194 8.47 -3.28 -26.00
C ASN A 194 8.48 -2.50 -24.67
N ALA A 195 9.53 -2.62 -23.85
CA ALA A 195 9.63 -1.91 -22.57
C ALA A 195 10.02 -0.43 -22.77
N ASN A 196 9.02 0.39 -23.12
CA ASN A 196 9.16 1.81 -23.39
C ASN A 196 8.01 2.64 -22.78
N LEU A 197 8.11 3.96 -22.88
CA LEU A 197 7.10 4.90 -22.40
C LEU A 197 5.69 4.61 -22.93
N ASP A 198 5.56 4.28 -24.22
CA ASP A 198 4.26 4.02 -24.85
C ASP A 198 3.58 2.79 -24.24
N GLN A 199 4.38 1.79 -23.84
CA GLN A 199 3.88 0.61 -23.15
C GLN A 199 3.36 0.95 -21.74
N VAL A 200 4.01 1.84 -21.00
CA VAL A 200 3.46 2.37 -19.72
C VAL A 200 2.13 3.10 -19.97
N VAL A 201 2.07 3.94 -21.02
CA VAL A 201 0.83 4.62 -21.41
C VAL A 201 -0.27 3.62 -21.76
N LYS A 202 0.05 2.52 -22.45
CA LYS A 202 -0.90 1.45 -22.76
C LYS A 202 -1.53 0.85 -21.50
N HIS A 203 -0.78 0.64 -20.42
CA HIS A 203 -1.34 0.21 -19.14
C HIS A 203 -2.26 1.26 -18.51
N ILE A 204 -1.86 2.54 -18.53
CA ILE A 204 -2.67 3.66 -18.01
C ILE A 204 -4.00 3.73 -18.78
N LEU A 205 -3.95 3.67 -20.11
CA LEU A 205 -5.14 3.70 -20.97
C LEU A 205 -6.03 2.48 -20.77
N HIS A 206 -5.46 1.27 -20.64
CA HIS A 206 -6.24 0.06 -20.37
C HIS A 206 -7.07 0.21 -19.09
N ILE A 207 -6.43 0.59 -17.98
CA ILE A 207 -7.12 0.76 -16.69
C ILE A 207 -8.11 1.93 -16.77
N GLY A 208 -7.69 3.07 -17.31
CA GLY A 208 -8.50 4.27 -17.44
C GLY A 208 -9.76 4.06 -18.28
N ASN A 209 -9.67 3.31 -19.38
CA ASN A 209 -10.81 2.99 -20.23
C ASN A 209 -11.73 1.94 -19.60
N LEU A 210 -11.18 0.98 -18.85
CA LEU A 210 -11.97 -0.10 -18.22
C LEU A 210 -12.77 0.39 -17.02
N ILE A 211 -12.14 1.16 -16.13
CA ILE A 211 -12.73 1.54 -14.84
C ILE A 211 -12.89 3.05 -14.62
N GLY A 212 -12.27 3.88 -15.45
CA GLY A 212 -12.26 5.34 -15.33
C GLY A 212 -10.91 5.87 -14.83
N PHE A 213 -10.48 7.01 -15.35
CA PHE A 213 -9.22 7.66 -14.97
C PHE A 213 -9.18 8.16 -13.52
N ASP A 214 -10.31 8.16 -12.78
CA ASP A 214 -10.36 8.49 -11.34
C ASP A 214 -9.65 7.43 -10.45
N HIS A 215 -9.26 6.29 -11.02
CA HIS A 215 -8.68 5.13 -10.34
C HIS A 215 -7.26 4.80 -10.81
N VAL A 216 -6.62 5.69 -11.59
CA VAL A 216 -5.27 5.48 -12.13
C VAL A 216 -4.30 6.52 -11.57
N GLY A 217 -3.09 6.09 -11.26
CA GLY A 217 -1.98 6.94 -10.82
C GLY A 217 -0.65 6.48 -11.40
N LEU A 218 0.45 7.07 -10.94
CA LEU A 218 1.82 6.77 -11.39
C LEU A 218 2.64 6.22 -10.23
N GLY A 219 3.25 5.04 -10.39
CA GLY A 219 3.95 4.30 -9.34
C GLY A 219 5.28 3.78 -9.83
N SER A 220 6.25 4.66 -10.08
CA SER A 220 7.40 4.36 -10.95
C SER A 220 8.28 3.20 -10.52
N ASP A 221 8.41 2.95 -9.21
CA ASP A 221 9.33 1.96 -8.66
C ASP A 221 10.81 2.25 -9.01
N PHE A 222 11.13 3.52 -9.24
CA PHE A 222 12.52 3.94 -9.49
C PHE A 222 13.41 3.60 -8.29
N ASP A 223 14.65 3.20 -8.59
CA ASP A 223 15.63 2.64 -7.64
C ASP A 223 15.23 1.29 -7.00
N GLY A 224 14.02 0.77 -7.27
CA GLY A 224 13.54 -0.56 -6.87
C GLY A 224 13.63 -1.61 -8.00
N ILE A 225 13.79 -1.16 -9.25
CA ILE A 225 13.85 -2.00 -10.46
C ILE A 225 15.27 -2.06 -11.03
N PRO A 226 15.68 -3.19 -11.65
CA PRO A 226 17.05 -3.37 -12.16
C PRO A 226 17.31 -2.57 -13.45
N THR A 227 16.26 -2.28 -14.23
CA THR A 227 16.30 -1.56 -15.50
C THR A 227 15.04 -0.72 -15.64
N THR A 228 15.10 0.32 -16.47
CA THR A 228 14.01 1.26 -16.72
C THR A 228 13.52 1.18 -18.17
N PRO A 229 12.27 1.55 -18.48
CA PRO A 229 11.79 1.63 -19.85
C PRO A 229 12.50 2.71 -20.64
N THR A 230 12.64 2.50 -21.95
CA THR A 230 13.13 3.54 -22.86
C THR A 230 12.17 4.74 -22.86
N GLY A 231 12.70 5.96 -22.70
CA GLY A 231 11.93 7.19 -22.54
C GLY A 231 11.51 7.52 -21.10
N LEU A 232 11.77 6.61 -20.15
CA LEU A 232 11.52 6.78 -18.71
C LEU A 232 12.76 6.38 -17.89
N GLU A 233 13.93 6.85 -18.31
CA GLU A 233 15.21 6.44 -17.71
C GLU A 233 15.40 6.91 -16.27
N ASP A 234 14.75 8.01 -15.87
CA ASP A 234 14.90 8.59 -14.54
C ASP A 234 13.73 9.52 -14.17
N VAL A 235 13.79 10.08 -12.95
CA VAL A 235 12.79 10.99 -12.38
C VAL A 235 12.59 12.30 -13.16
N SER A 236 13.47 12.67 -14.11
CA SER A 236 13.28 13.85 -14.95
C SER A 236 12.28 13.62 -16.10
N LYS A 237 11.88 12.37 -16.36
CA LYS A 237 11.11 11.99 -17.56
C LYS A 237 9.59 12.09 -17.43
N PHE A 238 9.05 12.37 -16.24
CA PHE A 238 7.60 12.53 -16.04
C PHE A 238 6.90 13.51 -17.03
N PRO A 239 7.50 14.64 -17.45
CA PRO A 239 6.88 15.50 -18.47
C PRO A 239 6.65 14.82 -19.82
N ALA A 240 7.51 13.87 -20.21
CA ALA A 240 7.33 13.10 -21.45
C ALA A 240 6.11 12.19 -21.36
N LEU A 241 5.90 11.55 -20.20
CA LEU A 241 4.72 10.71 -19.96
C LEU A 241 3.43 11.51 -20.01
N VAL A 242 3.40 12.69 -19.39
CA VAL A 242 2.27 13.63 -19.46
C VAL A 242 1.98 14.02 -20.91
N THR A 243 3.02 14.37 -21.66
CA THR A 243 2.90 14.74 -23.08
C THR A 243 2.31 13.61 -23.90
N GLU A 244 2.73 12.36 -23.67
CA GLU A 244 2.23 11.22 -24.42
C GLU A 244 0.77 10.89 -24.07
N LEU A 245 0.37 10.97 -22.80
CA LEU A 245 -1.03 10.79 -22.41
C LEU A 245 -1.97 11.79 -23.14
N LEU A 246 -1.54 13.05 -23.24
CA LEU A 246 -2.30 14.08 -23.96
C LEU A 246 -2.37 13.78 -25.47
N LYS A 247 -1.27 13.34 -26.09
CA LYS A 247 -1.26 12.94 -27.51
C LYS A 247 -2.17 11.76 -27.80
N GLN A 248 -2.28 10.83 -26.86
CA GLN A 248 -3.19 9.67 -26.94
C GLN A 248 -4.66 10.04 -26.65
N GLY A 249 -4.96 11.34 -26.44
CA GLY A 249 -6.32 11.85 -26.32
C GLY A 249 -6.90 11.83 -24.90
N VAL A 250 -6.09 11.58 -23.88
CA VAL A 250 -6.52 11.76 -22.48
C VAL A 250 -6.72 13.25 -22.22
N SER A 251 -7.86 13.62 -21.64
CA SER A 251 -8.18 15.02 -21.36
C SER A 251 -7.23 15.63 -20.33
N ASP A 252 -6.99 16.95 -20.38
CA ASP A 252 -6.22 17.67 -19.34
C ASP A 252 -6.76 17.38 -17.92
N GLN A 253 -8.09 17.30 -17.81
CA GLN A 253 -8.75 16.98 -16.54
C GLN A 253 -8.35 15.58 -16.06
N ASP A 254 -8.40 14.56 -16.91
CA ASP A 254 -8.05 13.21 -16.52
C ASP A 254 -6.55 13.02 -16.31
N VAL A 255 -5.70 13.68 -17.11
CA VAL A 255 -4.25 13.71 -16.87
C VAL A 255 -3.95 14.31 -15.50
N SER A 256 -4.62 15.42 -15.11
CA SER A 256 -4.43 16.03 -13.79
C SER A 256 -4.77 15.09 -12.62
N LYS A 257 -5.73 14.18 -12.84
CA LYS A 257 -6.09 13.14 -11.87
C LYS A 257 -4.99 12.09 -11.77
N VAL A 258 -4.52 11.57 -12.92
CA VAL A 258 -3.48 10.53 -13.00
C VAL A 258 -2.16 10.98 -12.38
N VAL A 259 -1.71 12.21 -12.64
CA VAL A 259 -0.42 12.70 -12.13
C VAL A 259 -0.38 12.90 -10.61
N GLY A 260 -1.52 12.96 -9.93
CA GLY A 260 -1.54 13.06 -8.46
C GLY A 260 -2.88 13.43 -7.84
N GLY A 261 -3.83 13.99 -8.60
CA GLY A 261 -5.15 14.34 -8.07
C GLY A 261 -5.88 13.16 -7.43
N ASN A 262 -5.78 11.97 -8.01
CA ASN A 262 -6.40 10.76 -7.46
C ASN A 262 -5.75 10.31 -6.15
N LEU A 263 -4.42 10.40 -6.03
CA LEU A 263 -3.75 10.05 -4.78
C LEU A 263 -4.21 10.98 -3.65
N LEU A 264 -4.32 12.28 -3.91
CA LEU A 264 -4.83 13.25 -2.94
C LEU A 264 -6.29 12.98 -2.55
N ARG A 265 -7.13 12.56 -3.51
CA ARG A 265 -8.51 12.12 -3.24
C ARG A 265 -8.53 10.91 -2.30
N VAL A 266 -7.81 9.85 -2.63
CA VAL A 266 -7.76 8.62 -1.81
C VAL A 266 -7.18 8.92 -0.43
N TRP A 267 -6.16 9.78 -0.32
CA TRP A 267 -5.61 10.20 0.98
C TRP A 267 -6.68 10.84 1.86
N LYS A 268 -7.46 11.77 1.28
CA LYS A 268 -8.55 12.43 2.01
C LYS A 268 -9.58 11.43 2.52
N GLU A 269 -9.93 10.42 1.74
CA GLU A 269 -10.89 9.39 2.13
C GLU A 269 -10.33 8.46 3.22
N VAL A 270 -9.03 8.12 3.16
CA VAL A 270 -8.33 7.37 4.22
C VAL A 270 -8.33 8.15 5.53
N ASP A 271 -7.92 9.42 5.52
CA ASP A 271 -7.93 10.27 6.72
C ASP A 271 -9.36 10.45 7.28
N THR A 272 -10.34 10.64 6.40
CA THR A 272 -11.76 10.76 6.80
C THR A 272 -12.28 9.49 7.47
N THR A 273 -11.90 8.32 6.94
CA THR A 273 -12.30 7.02 7.51
C THR A 273 -11.66 6.82 8.88
N ALA A 274 -10.37 7.15 9.02
CA ALA A 274 -9.66 7.06 10.29
C ALA A 274 -10.31 7.92 11.37
N LEU A 275 -10.62 9.18 11.06
CA LEU A 275 -11.29 10.09 11.99
C LEU A 275 -12.66 9.56 12.43
N LYS A 276 -13.44 8.96 11.52
CA LYS A 276 -14.73 8.34 11.85
C LYS A 276 -14.57 7.15 12.79
N LEU A 277 -13.60 6.26 12.52
CA LEU A 277 -13.35 5.08 13.34
C LEU A 277 -12.86 5.46 14.74
N GLN A 278 -11.97 6.44 14.83
CA GLN A 278 -11.48 6.96 16.11
C GLN A 278 -12.60 7.64 16.91
N ALA A 279 -13.43 8.46 16.26
CA ALA A 279 -14.58 9.10 16.91
C ALA A 279 -15.64 8.10 17.39
N ALA A 280 -15.78 6.97 16.71
CA ALA A 280 -16.65 5.87 17.11
C ALA A 280 -16.07 5.02 18.26
N GLY A 281 -14.83 5.28 18.71
CA GLY A 281 -14.17 4.51 19.75
C GLY A 281 -13.74 3.11 19.31
N GLU A 282 -13.47 2.90 18.01
CA GLU A 282 -12.94 1.63 17.51
C GLU A 282 -11.66 1.26 18.29
N PRO A 283 -11.60 0.06 18.89
CA PRO A 283 -10.49 -0.31 19.75
C PRO A 283 -9.18 -0.42 18.95
N VAL A 284 -8.09 -0.03 19.60
CA VAL A 284 -6.74 -0.18 19.05
C VAL A 284 -6.40 -1.68 19.01
N LEU A 285 -5.75 -2.14 17.93
CA LEU A 285 -5.24 -3.51 17.88
C LEU A 285 -4.08 -3.70 18.88
N GLU A 286 -4.28 -4.54 19.89
CA GLU A 286 -3.26 -4.90 20.87
C GLU A 286 -2.48 -6.14 20.43
N ASP A 287 -1.18 -6.17 20.79
CA ASP A 287 -0.32 -7.32 20.58
C ASP A 287 -0.58 -8.37 21.68
N ASP A 288 -0.62 -9.65 21.30
CA ASP A 288 -0.75 -10.75 22.24
C ASP A 288 0.60 -10.96 22.97
N LEU A 289 0.74 -10.36 24.16
CA LEU A 289 1.94 -10.49 24.98
C LEU A 289 1.85 -11.69 25.92
N PRO A 290 2.97 -12.41 26.16
CA PRO A 290 3.00 -13.45 27.18
C PRO A 290 2.74 -12.85 28.57
N SER A 291 2.09 -13.63 29.44
CA SER A 291 1.87 -13.23 30.83
C SER A 291 3.21 -12.96 31.53
N LEU A 292 3.34 -11.78 32.13
CA LEU A 292 4.47 -11.42 32.99
C LEU A 292 4.25 -11.81 34.46
N ARG A 293 3.19 -12.60 34.75
CA ARG A 293 3.01 -13.14 36.11
C ARG A 293 4.08 -14.19 36.37
N PHE A 294 5.05 -13.82 37.19
CA PHE A 294 6.01 -14.74 37.74
C PHE A 294 5.29 -15.69 38.72
N GLU A 295 5.49 -17.00 38.55
CA GLU A 295 4.99 -17.98 39.51
C GLU A 295 5.49 -17.61 40.92
N GLY A 296 4.54 -17.35 41.85
CA GLY A 296 4.82 -16.99 43.24
C GLY A 296 4.58 -15.52 43.62
N ALA A 297 4.23 -14.63 42.68
CA ALA A 297 4.01 -13.20 42.99
C ALA A 297 2.57 -12.84 43.45
N ASP A 298 1.60 -13.73 43.27
CA ASP A 298 0.20 -13.51 43.71
C ASP A 298 -0.13 -14.40 44.93
N SER A 299 0.21 -13.93 46.14
CA SER A 299 -0.46 -14.38 47.37
C SER A 299 -0.58 -13.29 48.44
N GLN A 300 -0.73 -12.02 48.04
CA GLN A 300 -1.26 -11.01 48.95
C GLN A 300 -2.58 -10.48 48.42
N ASP A 301 -3.65 -11.04 49.00
CA ASP A 301 -5.02 -10.56 48.92
C ASP A 301 -5.06 -9.04 49.22
N PRO A 302 -5.61 -8.19 48.32
CA PRO A 302 -5.77 -6.76 48.58
C PRO A 302 -6.68 -6.44 49.78
N LYS A 303 -7.29 -7.45 50.41
CA LYS A 303 -8.15 -7.29 51.60
C LYS A 303 -7.44 -7.29 52.95
N SER A 304 -6.10 -7.36 53.02
CA SER A 304 -5.38 -7.30 54.30
C SER A 304 -5.12 -5.88 54.84
N GLY A 305 -5.79 -4.85 54.31
CA GLY A 305 -5.85 -3.52 54.93
C GLY A 305 -6.80 -3.48 56.14
N ALA A 306 -6.50 -4.23 57.20
CA ALA A 306 -7.27 -4.20 58.44
C ALA A 306 -6.35 -4.00 59.66
N ASN A 307 -6.55 -2.87 60.33
CA ASN A 307 -6.23 -2.57 61.73
C ASN A 307 -4.77 -2.76 62.20
N LEU A 308 -3.97 -1.69 62.08
CA LEU A 308 -3.00 -1.35 63.12
C LEU A 308 -3.53 -0.12 63.86
N GLY A 309 -4.23 -0.40 64.96
CA GLY A 309 -4.69 0.60 65.91
C GLY A 309 -3.50 1.33 66.54
N TRP A 310 -3.54 2.65 66.49
CA TRP A 310 -2.70 3.51 67.30
C TRP A 310 -3.30 3.54 68.70
N ASP A 311 -2.79 2.71 69.60
CA ASP A 311 -3.14 2.83 71.02
C ASP A 311 -2.33 3.98 71.64
N LYS A 312 -3.06 4.94 72.20
CA LYS A 312 -2.51 6.04 72.99
C LYS A 312 -2.33 5.54 74.42
N ARG A 313 -1.09 5.37 74.87
CA ARG A 313 -0.58 5.84 76.16
C ARG A 313 0.88 5.46 76.37
#